data_AF-A0A7S3X6L1-F1
#
_entry.id   AF-A0A7S3X6L1-F1
#
_cell.length_a   1.000
_cell.length_b   1.000
_cell.length_c   1.000
_cell.angle_alpha   90.00
_cell.angle_beta   90.00
_cell.angle_gamma   90.00
#
_symmetry.space_group_name_H-M   'P 1'
#
loop_
_entity.id
_entity.type
_entity.pdbx_description
1 polymer ?
#
loop_
_entity_poly.entity_id
_entity_poly.type
_entity_poly.pdbx_seq_one_letter_code
_entity_poly.pdbx_strand_id
1 'polypeptide(L)'
;QAEMDKIRVEQKDDYNVAKADLTLGLTGVRKALSVLRDYYGSAASASAAMIQSEQEQPAKPVVHSAATGAGSSIIGILEVVESDFATNLAKEETEEADGIADYEKITQENKVTKALKEQDVK
;
A
#
# COMPACT_ATOMS: atom_id res chain seq x y z
N GLN A 1 10.69 -24.54 21.50
CA GLN A 1 11.37 -23.23 21.43
C GLN A 1 12.16 -23.11 20.13
N ALA A 2 13.21 -23.90 19.88
CA ALA A 2 14.01 -23.78 18.64
C ALA A 2 13.20 -23.74 17.33
N GLU A 3 12.16 -24.58 17.19
CA GLU A 3 11.27 -24.53 16.01
C GLU A 3 10.41 -23.26 15.95
N MET A 4 9.93 -22.76 17.10
CA MET A 4 9.19 -21.49 17.13
C MET A 4 10.10 -20.31 16.83
N ASP A 5 11.34 -20.33 17.32
CA ASP A 5 12.33 -19.29 17.06
C ASP A 5 12.64 -19.25 15.55
N LYS A 6 12.75 -20.42 14.91
CA LYS A 6 12.93 -20.53 13.45
C LYS A 6 11.74 -19.93 12.69
N ILE A 7 10.52 -20.34 13.04
CA ILE A 7 9.29 -19.83 12.42
C ILE A 7 9.18 -18.32 12.62
N ARG A 8 9.56 -17.80 13.79
CA ARG A 8 9.50 -16.36 14.08
C ARG A 8 10.48 -15.56 13.22
N VAL A 9 11.67 -16.10 12.97
CA VAL A 9 12.64 -15.46 12.07
C VAL A 9 12.10 -15.46 10.64
N GLU A 10 11.58 -16.59 10.15
CA GLU A 10 11.01 -16.70 8.81
C GLU A 10 9.84 -15.72 8.61
N GLN A 11 8.86 -15.70 9.53
CA GLN A 11 7.73 -14.76 9.49
C GLN A 11 8.17 -13.30 9.49
N LYS A 12 9.18 -12.96 10.30
CA LYS A 12 9.72 -11.59 10.35
C LYS A 12 10.38 -11.21 9.03
N ASP A 13 11.14 -12.12 8.44
CA ASP A 13 11.84 -11.86 7.18
C ASP A 13 10.83 -11.68 6.03
N ASP A 14 9.82 -12.54 5.95
CA ASP A 14 8.72 -12.43 4.99
C ASP A 14 7.94 -11.13 5.18
N TYR A 15 7.61 -10.76 6.43
CA TYR A 15 6.98 -9.49 6.77
C TYR A 15 7.79 -8.29 6.29
N ASN A 16 9.12 -8.30 6.51
CA ASN A 16 9.97 -7.18 6.11
C ASN A 16 9.99 -6.99 4.59
N VAL A 17 10.01 -8.09 3.84
CA VAL A 17 9.93 -8.06 2.36
C VAL A 17 8.56 -7.53 1.94
N ALA A 18 7.47 -8.11 2.45
CA ALA A 18 6.11 -7.70 2.13
C ALA A 18 5.88 -6.22 2.44
N LYS A 19 6.27 -5.76 3.63
CA LYS A 19 6.17 -4.36 4.05
C LYS A 19 6.95 -3.42 3.14
N ALA A 20 8.16 -3.79 2.75
CA ALA A 20 8.98 -2.99 1.85
C ALA A 20 8.32 -2.84 0.47
N ASP A 21 7.86 -3.95 -0.11
CA ASP A 21 7.22 -3.97 -1.44
C ASP A 21 5.89 -3.22 -1.45
N LEU A 22 5.06 -3.43 -0.43
CA LEU A 22 3.77 -2.73 -0.28
C LEU A 22 3.96 -1.23 -0.10
N THR A 23 4.95 -0.81 0.70
CA THR A 23 5.27 0.62 0.91
C THR A 23 5.79 1.27 -0.37
N LEU A 24 6.65 0.56 -1.10
CA LEU A 24 7.19 1.02 -2.39
C LEU A 24 6.07 1.15 -3.43
N GLY A 25 5.21 0.13 -3.54
CA GLY A 25 4.04 0.11 -4.42
C GLY A 25 3.09 1.27 -4.14
N LEU A 26 2.72 1.48 -2.86
CA LEU A 26 1.88 2.60 -2.43
C LEU A 26 2.48 3.96 -2.82
N THR A 27 3.78 4.14 -2.59
CA THR A 27 4.48 5.38 -2.94
C THR A 27 4.50 5.60 -4.47
N GLY A 28 4.72 4.53 -5.24
CA GLY A 28 4.71 4.57 -6.70
C GLY A 28 3.34 4.93 -7.26
N VAL A 29 2.28 4.30 -6.76
CA VAL A 29 0.90 4.55 -7.19
C VAL A 29 0.48 5.97 -6.86
N ARG A 30 0.80 6.48 -5.66
CA ARG A 30 0.53 7.88 -5.29
C ARG A 30 1.21 8.89 -6.22
N LYS A 31 2.46 8.64 -6.60
CA LYS A 31 3.18 9.48 -7.57
C LYS A 31 2.51 9.44 -8.94
N ALA A 32 2.14 8.25 -9.42
CA ALA A 32 1.44 8.09 -10.69
C ALA A 32 0.09 8.84 -10.68
N LEU A 33 -0.69 8.69 -9.61
CA LEU A 33 -1.95 9.41 -9.43
C LEU A 33 -1.77 10.93 -9.45
N SER A 34 -0.73 11.46 -8.80
CA SER A 34 -0.41 12.90 -8.85
C SER A 34 -0.19 13.36 -10.29
N VAL A 35 0.72 12.69 -11.01
CA VAL A 35 1.07 13.06 -12.40
C VAL A 35 -0.14 12.96 -13.33
N LEU A 36 -0.95 11.90 -13.19
CA LEU A 36 -2.12 11.70 -14.04
C LEU A 36 -3.22 12.71 -13.73
N ARG A 37 -3.47 13.02 -12.44
CA ARG A 37 -4.43 14.07 -12.06
C ARG A 37 -3.98 15.44 -12.55
N ASP A 38 -2.69 15.76 -12.48
CA ASP A 38 -2.15 17.01 -13.01
C ASP A 38 -2.33 17.09 -14.53
N TYR A 39 -2.00 16.02 -15.26
CA TYR A 39 -2.11 15.97 -16.73
C TYR A 39 -3.55 16.00 -17.22
N TYR A 40 -4.43 15.14 -16.68
CA TYR A 40 -5.82 15.06 -17.11
C TYR A 40 -6.69 16.17 -16.52
N GLY A 41 -6.39 16.66 -15.32
CA GLY A 41 -7.06 17.82 -14.71
C GLY A 41 -6.71 19.14 -15.40
N SER A 42 -5.44 19.34 -15.77
CA SER A 42 -5.03 20.49 -16.59
C SER A 42 -5.61 20.42 -18.01
N ALA A 43 -5.67 19.23 -18.62
CA ALA A 43 -6.32 19.06 -19.93
C ALA A 43 -7.83 19.32 -19.88
N ALA A 44 -8.53 18.90 -18.82
CA ALA A 44 -9.95 19.16 -18.62
C ALA A 44 -10.25 20.65 -18.42
N SER A 45 -9.41 21.36 -17.65
CA SER A 45 -9.56 22.82 -17.46
C SER A 45 -9.20 23.62 -18.72
N ALA A 46 -8.17 23.22 -19.46
CA ALA A 46 -7.82 23.84 -20.74
C ALA A 46 -8.91 23.66 -21.81
N SER A 47 -9.53 22.47 -21.87
CA SER A 47 -10.66 22.22 -22.77
C SER A 47 -11.90 23.00 -22.34
N ALA A 48 -12.21 23.11 -21.04
CA ALA A 48 -13.29 23.95 -20.54
C ALA A 48 -13.08 25.46 -20.82
N ALA A 49 -11.83 25.94 -20.73
CA ALA A 49 -11.48 27.34 -21.04
C ALA A 49 -11.57 27.65 -22.55
N MET A 50 -11.29 26.67 -23.42
CA MET A 50 -11.50 26.81 -24.87
C MET A 50 -12.98 26.85 -25.25
N ILE A 51 -13.85 26.12 -24.54
CA ILE A 51 -15.31 26.16 -24.78
C ILE A 51 -15.91 27.51 -24.37
N GLN A 52 -15.41 28.15 -23.30
CA GLN A 52 -15.86 29.50 -22.91
C GLN A 52 -15.41 30.63 -23.86
N SER A 53 -14.40 30.38 -24.70
CA SER A 53 -13.83 31.38 -25.61
C SER A 53 -14.31 31.26 -27.07
N GLU A 54 -15.31 30.41 -27.34
CA GLU A 54 -15.84 30.11 -28.69
C GLU A 54 -16.60 31.28 -29.38
N GLN A 55 -16.49 32.53 -28.92
CA GLN A 55 -17.13 33.64 -29.65
C GLN A 55 -16.27 34.30 -30.75
N GLU A 56 -14.92 34.42 -30.70
CA GLU A 56 -14.24 35.27 -31.74
C GLU A 56 -12.75 34.98 -32.13
N GLN A 57 -12.19 33.75 -32.08
CA GLN A 57 -10.84 33.53 -32.66
C GLN A 57 -10.61 32.20 -33.42
N PRO A 58 -9.79 32.21 -34.49
CA PRO A 58 -9.50 31.01 -35.28
C PRO A 58 -8.78 29.94 -34.45
N ALA A 59 -9.21 28.69 -34.61
CA ALA A 59 -8.78 27.55 -33.80
C ALA A 59 -7.25 27.37 -33.79
N LYS A 60 -6.65 27.45 -32.60
CA LYS A 60 -5.23 27.17 -32.36
C LYS A 60 -4.92 25.71 -32.74
N PRO A 61 -3.74 25.40 -33.32
CA PRO A 61 -3.43 24.03 -33.74
C PRO A 61 -3.55 23.05 -32.58
N VAL A 62 -4.18 21.90 -32.83
CA VAL A 62 -4.43 20.84 -31.83
C VAL A 62 -3.08 20.23 -31.42
N VAL A 63 -2.55 20.68 -30.29
CA VAL A 63 -1.39 20.05 -29.64
C VAL A 63 -1.96 18.99 -28.70
N HIS A 64 -2.12 17.75 -29.18
CA HIS A 64 -2.54 16.55 -28.42
C HIS A 64 -3.78 16.72 -27.50
N SER A 65 -4.96 16.24 -27.93
CA SER A 65 -6.09 16.12 -27.01
C SER A 65 -5.89 14.95 -26.05
N ALA A 66 -5.92 15.21 -24.74
CA ALA A 66 -5.95 14.15 -23.75
C ALA A 66 -7.28 13.39 -23.91
N ALA A 67 -7.23 12.06 -24.02
CA ALA A 67 -8.42 11.20 -23.97
C ALA A 67 -8.99 11.19 -22.54
N THR A 68 -9.64 12.29 -22.16
CA THR A 68 -10.12 12.57 -20.79
C THR A 68 -10.99 11.44 -20.22
N GLY A 69 -11.82 10.79 -21.04
CA GLY A 69 -12.60 9.62 -20.62
C GLY A 69 -11.76 8.41 -20.22
N ALA A 70 -10.68 8.11 -20.96
CA ALA A 70 -9.75 7.04 -20.61
C ALA A 70 -8.91 7.40 -19.37
N GLY A 71 -8.52 8.68 -19.24
CA GLY A 71 -7.79 9.21 -18.08
C GLY A 71 -8.52 8.98 -16.76
N SER A 72 -9.81 9.29 -16.71
CA SER A 72 -10.63 9.07 -15.51
C SER A 72 -10.72 7.58 -15.11
N SER A 73 -10.85 6.68 -16.10
CA SER A 73 -10.89 5.24 -15.82
C SER A 73 -9.56 4.69 -15.30
N ILE A 74 -8.43 5.18 -15.82
CA ILE A 74 -7.09 4.78 -15.37
C ILE A 74 -6.83 5.29 -13.94
N ILE A 75 -7.20 6.54 -13.65
CA ILE A 75 -7.10 7.11 -12.31
C ILE A 75 -7.93 6.28 -11.33
N GLY A 76 -9.18 5.95 -11.67
CA GLY A 76 -10.03 5.12 -10.82
C GLY A 76 -9.46 3.73 -10.53
N ILE A 77 -8.85 3.07 -11.53
CA ILE A 77 -8.17 1.78 -11.31
C ILE A 77 -6.98 1.94 -10.36
N LEU A 78 -6.18 3.00 -10.53
CA LEU A 78 -5.02 3.25 -9.65
C LEU A 78 -5.43 3.62 -8.22
N GLU A 79 -6.57 4.26 -8.02
CA GLU A 79 -7.12 4.53 -6.68
C GLU A 79 -7.56 3.23 -5.98
N VAL A 80 -8.16 2.29 -6.70
CA VAL A 80 -8.48 0.96 -6.16
C VAL A 80 -7.20 0.22 -5.79
N VAL A 81 -6.19 0.24 -6.67
CA VAL A 81 -4.89 -0.38 -6.39
C VAL A 81 -4.20 0.27 -5.19
N GLU A 82 -4.28 1.60 -5.02
CA GLU A 82 -3.77 2.28 -3.83
C GLU A 82 -4.47 1.78 -2.56
N SER A 83 -5.80 1.69 -2.58
CA SER A 83 -6.60 1.19 -1.48
C SER A 83 -6.24 -0.25 -1.11
N ASP A 84 -6.04 -1.11 -2.11
CA ASP A 84 -5.65 -2.51 -1.92
C ASP A 84 -4.26 -2.60 -1.28
N PHE A 85 -3.28 -1.82 -1.77
CA PHE A 85 -1.95 -1.79 -1.15
C PHE A 85 -2.00 -1.29 0.30
N ALA A 86 -2.76 -0.24 0.58
CA ALA A 86 -2.91 0.27 1.94
C ALA A 86 -3.58 -0.75 2.87
N THR A 87 -4.62 -1.44 2.38
CA THR A 87 -5.34 -2.48 3.12
C THR A 87 -4.45 -3.67 3.41
N ASN A 88 -3.71 -4.15 2.41
CA ASN A 88 -2.78 -5.27 2.57
C ASN A 88 -1.65 -4.91 3.54
N LEU A 89 -1.10 -3.70 3.47
CA LEU A 89 -0.07 -3.25 4.41
C LEU A 89 -0.58 -3.24 5.84
N ALA A 90 -1.77 -2.69 6.08
CA ALA A 90 -2.37 -2.66 7.42
C ALA A 90 -2.64 -4.07 7.97
N LYS A 91 -3.08 -4.99 7.09
CA LYS A 91 -3.28 -6.40 7.44
C LYS A 91 -1.96 -7.06 7.83
N GLU A 92 -0.93 -6.91 7.01
CA GLU A 92 0.41 -7.46 7.24
C GLU A 92 1.02 -6.94 8.54
N GLU A 93 0.85 -5.65 8.85
CA GLU A 93 1.28 -5.06 10.13
C GLU A 93 0.53 -5.62 11.34
N THR A 94 -0.76 -5.92 11.17
CA THR A 94 -1.57 -6.54 12.23
C THR A 94 -1.14 -7.99 12.47
N GLU A 95 -0.98 -8.77 11.40
CA GLU A 95 -0.57 -10.18 11.46
C GLU A 95 0.83 -10.33 12.09
N GLU A 96 1.78 -9.45 11.78
CA GLU A 96 3.10 -9.43 12.43
C GLU A 96 3.01 -9.06 13.91
N ALA A 97 2.18 -8.07 14.27
CA ALA A 97 2.00 -7.67 15.67
C ALA A 97 1.39 -8.82 16.51
N ASP A 98 0.37 -9.48 15.98
CA ASP A 98 -0.27 -10.64 16.61
C ASP A 98 0.73 -11.82 16.73
N GLY A 99 1.49 -12.09 15.66
CA GLY A 99 2.51 -13.14 15.66
C GLY A 99 3.63 -12.90 16.69
N ILE A 100 4.05 -11.65 16.89
CA ILE A 100 4.99 -11.29 17.96
C ILE A 100 4.37 -11.55 19.33
N ALA A 101 3.14 -11.08 19.56
CA ALA A 101 2.45 -11.23 20.84
C ALA A 101 2.26 -12.71 21.22
N ASP A 102 1.85 -13.55 20.27
CA ASP A 102 1.68 -14.99 20.49
C ASP A 102 3.02 -15.68 20.79
N TYR A 103 4.07 -15.34 20.04
CA TYR A 103 5.40 -15.89 20.30
C TYR A 103 5.91 -15.52 21.70
N GLU A 104 5.74 -14.27 22.11
CA GLU A 104 6.15 -13.81 23.44
C GLU A 104 5.36 -14.52 24.54
N LYS A 105 4.04 -14.64 24.38
CA LYS A 105 3.16 -15.35 25.31
C LYS A 105 3.59 -16.81 25.49
N ILE A 106 3.73 -17.56 24.40
CA ILE A 106 4.10 -18.98 24.47
C ILE A 106 5.51 -19.14 25.05
N THR A 107 6.43 -18.23 24.71
CA THR A 107 7.79 -18.24 25.27
C THR A 107 7.78 -18.02 26.78
N GLN A 108 6.92 -17.13 27.30
CA GLN A 108 6.76 -16.94 28.74
C GLN A 108 6.12 -18.16 29.41
N GLU A 109 5.04 -18.71 28.84
CA GLU A 109 4.37 -19.90 29.36
C GLU A 109 5.35 -21.09 29.45
N ASN A 110 6.20 -21.27 28.44
CA ASN A 110 7.25 -22.30 28.42
C ASN A 110 8.28 -22.08 29.52
N LYS A 111 8.71 -20.83 29.77
CA LYS A 111 9.64 -20.50 30.86
C LYS A 111 9.05 -20.82 32.23
N VAL A 112 7.81 -20.41 32.48
CA VAL A 112 7.11 -20.68 33.75
C VAL A 112 6.93 -22.18 33.95
N THR A 113 6.41 -22.89 32.95
CA THR A 113 6.22 -24.35 33.00
C THR A 113 7.52 -25.09 33.27
N LYS A 114 8.61 -24.68 32.63
CA LYS A 114 9.93 -25.27 32.85
C LYS A 114 10.41 -25.04 34.28
N ALA A 115 10.26 -23.82 34.81
CA ALA A 115 10.65 -23.48 36.17
C ALA A 115 9.86 -24.29 37.22
N LEU A 116 8.54 -24.45 37.03
CA LEU A 116 7.70 -25.26 37.91
C LEU A 116 8.14 -26.72 37.91
N LYS A 117 8.37 -27.30 36.73
CA LYS A 117 8.86 -28.69 36.62
C LYS A 117 10.23 -28.87 37.28
N GLU A 118 11.15 -27.91 37.14
CA GLU A 118 12.47 -27.98 37.78
C GLU A 118 12.39 -27.85 39.32
N GLN A 119 11.37 -27.17 39.83
CA GLN A 119 11.09 -27.08 41.26
C GLN A 119 10.50 -28.39 41.81
N ASP A 120 9.57 -29.03 41.08
CA ASP A 120 8.91 -30.27 41.51
C ASP A 120 9.86 -31.49 41.57
N VAL A 121 10.99 -31.44 40.86
CA VAL A 121 11.98 -32.53 40.80
C VAL A 121 13.05 -32.41 41.91
N LYS A 122 13.06 -31.31 42.67
CA LYS A 122 13.96 -31.07 43.81
C LYS A 122 13.31 -31.42 45.15
#